data_AF-A0A3D5U7F6-F1
#
_entry.id   AF-A0A3D5U7F6-F1
#
_cell.length_a   1.000
_cell.length_b   1.000
_cell.length_c   1.000
_cell.angle_alpha   90.00
_cell.angle_beta   90.00
_cell.angle_gamma   90.00
#
_symmetry.space_group_name_H-M   'P 1'
#
loop_
_entity.id
_entity.type
_entity.pdbx_description
1 polymer ?
#
loop_
_entity_poly.entity_id
_entity_poly.type
_entity_poly.pdbx_seq_one_letter_code
_entity_poly.pdbx_strand_id
1 'polypeptide(L)'
;AIASLPYDVMDSDEARAEVKKHPLSFIHVEKPEVDLPEGTDLYDPKVYAKAKENLYKYISDGHMIQDDKPMFYIYRQTMDGRAQFGLVGLSAVDEYMDGTIKKHELTRAEKEADRIKHVDTCDAHPSPVFFTYPHQDEIDRVVSKVSRSKKPEYDFVSDDGIGHTLWLMDDPEDIKAIQDGFSRLPYLYVADGHHR
;
A
#
# COMPACT_ATOMS: atom_id res chain seq x y z
N ALA A 1 10.97 -9.95 2.52
CA ALA A 1 9.61 -9.35 2.52
C ALA A 1 9.05 -9.49 1.11
N ILE A 2 7.72 -9.52 0.96
CA ILE A 2 7.06 -9.30 -0.33
C ILE A 2 6.96 -7.78 -0.49
N ALA A 3 7.66 -7.24 -1.48
CA ALA A 3 7.68 -5.81 -1.75
C ALA A 3 7.94 -5.60 -3.24
N SER A 4 7.54 -4.43 -3.74
CA SER A 4 7.86 -3.97 -5.09
C SER A 4 7.88 -2.45 -5.13
N LEU A 5 8.52 -1.91 -6.17
CA LEU A 5 8.24 -0.55 -6.58
C LEU A 5 6.78 -0.43 -7.06
N PRO A 6 6.24 0.80 -7.14
CA PRO A 6 4.95 1.06 -7.76
C PRO A 6 4.86 0.50 -9.19
N TYR A 7 3.67 0.07 -9.60
CA TYR A 7 3.46 -0.58 -10.90
C TYR A 7 3.60 0.37 -12.10
N ASP A 8 3.50 1.67 -11.86
CA ASP A 8 3.50 2.75 -12.84
C ASP A 8 4.90 3.36 -13.06
N VAL A 9 5.92 2.92 -12.31
CA VAL A 9 7.33 3.32 -12.50
C VAL A 9 8.14 2.34 -13.35
N MET A 10 7.52 1.28 -13.86
CA MET A 10 8.17 0.28 -14.71
C MET A 10 7.26 -0.16 -15.86
N ASP A 11 7.86 -0.38 -17.03
CA ASP A 11 7.19 -1.05 -18.14
C ASP A 11 7.11 -2.57 -17.93
N SER A 12 6.42 -3.29 -18.83
CA SER A 12 6.24 -4.74 -18.69
C SER A 12 7.53 -5.54 -18.89
N ASP A 13 8.50 -5.03 -19.65
CA ASP A 13 9.79 -5.72 -19.87
C ASP A 13 10.71 -5.55 -18.65
N GLU A 14 10.75 -4.35 -18.09
CA GLU A 14 11.40 -4.04 -16.81
C GLU A 14 10.78 -4.88 -15.69
N ALA A 15 9.45 -4.94 -15.62
CA ALA A 15 8.73 -5.75 -14.63
C ALA A 15 9.04 -7.25 -14.76
N ARG A 16 9.13 -7.79 -15.99
CA ARG A 16 9.55 -9.18 -16.24
C ARG A 16 11.00 -9.45 -15.83
N ALA A 17 11.89 -8.47 -15.98
CA ALA A 17 13.25 -8.58 -15.51
C ALA A 17 13.32 -8.54 -13.97
N GLU A 18 12.47 -7.72 -13.35
CA GLU A 18 12.43 -7.53 -11.91
C GLU A 18 11.93 -8.78 -11.17
N VAL A 19 10.84 -9.40 -11.62
CA VAL A 19 10.31 -10.63 -10.99
C VAL A 19 11.27 -11.82 -11.10
N LYS A 20 12.20 -11.81 -12.07
CA LYS A 20 13.27 -12.83 -12.15
C LYS A 20 14.33 -12.65 -11.05
N LYS A 21 14.62 -11.42 -10.66
CA LYS A 21 15.54 -11.11 -9.55
C LYS A 21 14.88 -11.37 -8.21
N HIS A 22 13.59 -11.03 -8.11
CA HIS A 22 12.78 -11.12 -6.89
C HIS A 22 11.54 -11.98 -7.14
N PRO A 23 11.63 -13.32 -7.02
CA PRO A 23 10.53 -14.24 -7.36
C PRO A 23 9.25 -14.10 -6.52
N LEU A 24 9.31 -13.38 -5.41
CA LEU A 24 8.17 -13.07 -4.55
C LEU A 24 7.76 -11.58 -4.65
N SER A 25 8.19 -10.89 -5.70
CA SER A 25 7.85 -9.48 -5.92
C SER A 25 6.34 -9.31 -6.08
N PHE A 26 5.78 -8.28 -5.43
CA PHE A 26 4.34 -8.01 -5.52
C PHE A 26 3.89 -7.54 -6.92
N ILE A 27 4.85 -7.29 -7.84
CA ILE A 27 4.61 -7.07 -9.28
C ILE A 27 3.82 -8.23 -9.90
N HIS A 28 3.95 -9.46 -9.41
CA HIS A 28 3.10 -10.57 -9.86
C HIS A 28 1.60 -10.29 -9.67
N VAL A 29 1.22 -9.46 -8.70
CA VAL A 29 -0.18 -9.06 -8.45
C VAL A 29 -0.49 -7.72 -9.15
N GLU A 30 0.41 -6.74 -9.06
CA GLU A 30 0.19 -5.38 -9.56
C GLU A 30 0.39 -5.22 -11.08
N LYS A 31 1.27 -6.01 -11.70
CA LYS A 31 1.48 -6.10 -13.16
C LYS A 31 1.44 -7.58 -13.61
N PRO A 32 0.30 -8.26 -13.47
CA PRO A 32 0.21 -9.71 -13.66
C PRO A 32 0.47 -10.16 -15.10
N GLU A 33 0.54 -9.24 -16.08
CA GLU A 33 0.94 -9.56 -17.45
C GLU A 33 2.35 -10.15 -17.55
N VAL A 34 3.22 -9.92 -16.55
CA VAL A 34 4.58 -10.50 -16.48
C VAL A 34 4.58 -12.02 -16.43
N ASP A 35 3.46 -12.63 -16.00
CA ASP A 35 3.26 -14.09 -15.92
C ASP A 35 2.44 -14.65 -17.08
N LEU A 36 2.13 -13.81 -18.08
CA LEU A 36 1.42 -14.17 -19.29
C LEU A 36 2.35 -14.08 -20.51
N PRO A 37 2.01 -14.72 -21.65
CA PRO A 37 2.80 -14.60 -22.87
C PRO A 37 3.04 -13.13 -23.26
N GLU A 38 4.24 -12.84 -23.75
CA GLU A 38 4.58 -11.50 -24.25
C GLU A 38 3.60 -11.06 -25.35
N GLY A 39 3.20 -9.79 -25.31
CA GLY A 39 2.20 -9.23 -26.22
C GLY A 39 0.74 -9.48 -25.82
N THR A 40 0.48 -10.11 -24.66
CA THR A 40 -0.88 -10.14 -24.09
C THR A 40 -1.38 -8.72 -23.84
N ASP A 41 -2.59 -8.41 -24.28
CA ASP A 41 -3.24 -7.12 -24.03
C ASP A 41 -3.39 -6.90 -22.52
N LEU A 42 -2.93 -5.75 -22.02
CA LEU A 42 -2.96 -5.37 -20.60
C LEU A 42 -4.37 -5.35 -20.02
N TYR A 43 -5.40 -5.17 -20.85
CA TYR A 43 -6.80 -5.12 -20.45
C TYR A 43 -7.55 -6.44 -20.71
N ASP A 44 -6.86 -7.49 -21.15
CA ASP A 44 -7.44 -8.82 -21.34
C ASP A 44 -7.95 -9.35 -19.98
N PRO A 45 -9.17 -9.93 -19.91
CA PRO A 45 -9.68 -10.57 -18.70
C PRO A 45 -8.71 -11.53 -17.99
N LYS A 46 -7.81 -12.18 -18.74
CA LYS A 46 -6.78 -13.09 -18.20
C LYS A 46 -5.75 -12.37 -17.33
N VAL A 47 -5.46 -11.09 -17.59
CA VAL A 47 -4.52 -10.27 -16.80
C VAL A 47 -5.06 -10.13 -15.37
N TYR A 48 -6.32 -9.72 -15.23
CA TYR A 48 -6.97 -9.61 -13.91
C TYR A 48 -7.13 -10.96 -13.21
N ALA A 49 -7.49 -12.01 -13.96
CA ALA A 49 -7.58 -13.36 -13.41
C ALA A 49 -6.22 -13.86 -12.89
N LYS A 50 -5.13 -13.51 -13.58
CA LYS A 50 -3.76 -13.83 -13.15
C LYS A 50 -3.36 -13.08 -11.89
N ALA A 51 -3.72 -11.80 -11.73
CA ALA A 51 -3.49 -11.07 -10.48
C ALA A 51 -4.14 -11.78 -9.29
N LYS A 52 -5.42 -12.19 -9.44
CA LYS A 52 -6.12 -12.96 -8.40
C LYS A 52 -5.43 -14.28 -8.12
N GLU A 53 -5.11 -15.05 -9.16
CA GLU A 53 -4.40 -16.33 -9.00
C GLU A 53 -3.11 -16.16 -8.19
N ASN A 54 -2.29 -15.17 -8.54
CA ASN A 54 -1.02 -14.88 -7.88
C ASN A 54 -1.20 -14.43 -6.42
N LEU A 55 -2.15 -13.53 -6.15
CA LEU A 55 -2.44 -13.06 -4.80
C LEU A 55 -2.89 -14.22 -3.90
N TYR A 56 -3.85 -15.03 -4.36
CA TYR A 56 -4.37 -16.15 -3.58
C TYR A 56 -3.34 -17.27 -3.44
N LYS A 57 -2.41 -17.40 -4.39
CA LYS A 57 -1.25 -18.29 -4.25
C LYS A 57 -0.33 -17.85 -3.13
N TYR A 58 -0.05 -16.54 -2.98
CA TYR A 58 0.72 -16.06 -1.81
C TYR A 58 0.05 -16.41 -0.49
N ILE A 59 -1.28 -16.33 -0.43
CA ILE A 59 -2.05 -16.69 0.76
C ILE A 59 -2.00 -18.22 1.00
N SER A 60 -2.28 -19.03 -0.01
CA SER A 60 -2.33 -20.49 0.13
C SER A 60 -0.96 -21.11 0.47
N ASP A 61 0.12 -20.51 -0.05
CA ASP A 61 1.49 -20.95 0.18
C ASP A 61 2.04 -20.43 1.53
N GLY A 62 1.27 -19.61 2.26
CA GLY A 62 1.64 -19.07 3.57
C GLY A 62 2.63 -17.91 3.52
N HIS A 63 2.82 -17.28 2.35
CA HIS A 63 3.66 -16.10 2.20
C HIS A 63 2.98 -14.81 2.66
N MET A 64 1.65 -14.76 2.58
CA MET A 64 0.83 -13.68 3.14
C MET A 64 -0.20 -14.29 4.09
N ILE A 65 -0.36 -13.66 5.25
CA ILE A 65 -1.24 -14.13 6.31
C ILE A 65 -2.14 -12.97 6.70
N GLN A 66 -3.43 -13.25 6.84
CA GLN A 66 -4.39 -12.28 7.35
C GLN A 66 -4.26 -12.19 8.87
N ASP A 67 -4.13 -10.97 9.39
CA ASP A 67 -4.14 -10.73 10.83
C ASP A 67 -5.49 -11.11 11.47
N ASP A 68 -5.45 -11.55 12.73
CA ASP A 68 -6.62 -12.08 13.45
C ASP A 68 -7.51 -11.00 14.08
N LYS A 69 -7.03 -9.76 14.13
CA LYS A 69 -7.74 -8.60 14.67
C LYS A 69 -7.41 -7.32 13.89
N PRO A 70 -8.34 -6.34 13.85
CA PRO A 70 -8.05 -5.03 13.29
C PRO A 70 -6.93 -4.32 14.05
N MET A 71 -6.01 -3.71 13.30
CA MET A 71 -4.91 -2.92 13.85
C MET A 71 -4.42 -1.88 12.84
N PHE A 72 -3.58 -0.95 13.29
CA PHE A 72 -2.83 -0.07 12.39
C PHE A 72 -1.41 -0.60 12.20
N TYR A 73 -0.79 -0.22 11.09
CA TYR A 73 0.65 -0.44 10.88
C TYR A 73 1.36 0.90 10.84
N ILE A 74 2.52 0.97 11.49
CA ILE A 74 3.43 2.10 11.33
C ILE A 74 4.43 1.72 10.27
N TYR A 75 4.59 2.55 9.26
CA TYR A 75 5.57 2.36 8.21
C TYR A 75 6.58 3.51 8.21
N ARG A 76 7.86 3.19 8.09
CA ARG A 76 8.95 4.15 8.01
C ARG A 76 9.78 3.90 6.77
N GLN A 77 10.02 4.97 6.01
CA GLN A 77 11.04 5.01 4.97
C GLN A 77 12.24 5.83 5.46
N THR A 78 13.45 5.38 5.17
CA THR A 78 14.70 6.09 5.48
C THR A 78 15.51 6.28 4.21
N MET A 79 15.69 7.53 3.79
CA MET A 79 16.45 7.91 2.60
C MET A 79 17.43 9.04 2.97
N ASP A 80 18.70 8.92 2.56
CA ASP A 80 19.75 9.89 2.90
C ASP A 80 19.84 10.23 4.40
N GLY A 81 19.65 9.23 5.26
CA GLY A 81 19.66 9.37 6.71
C GLY A 81 18.43 10.08 7.31
N ARG A 82 17.43 10.43 6.50
CA ARG A 82 16.18 11.05 6.95
C ARG A 82 15.07 10.01 7.01
N ALA A 83 14.38 9.96 8.14
CA ALA A 83 13.26 9.07 8.34
C ALA A 83 11.92 9.80 8.15
N GLN A 84 11.01 9.19 7.40
CA GLN A 84 9.61 9.60 7.29
C GLN A 84 8.73 8.47 7.81
N PHE A 85 7.80 8.80 8.70
CA PHE A 85 6.81 7.86 9.23
C PHE A 85 5.45 8.08 8.58
N GLY A 86 4.71 7.00 8.41
CA GLY A 86 3.31 6.99 8.00
C GLY A 86 2.54 5.95 8.79
N LEU A 87 1.22 6.12 8.83
CA LEU A 87 0.27 5.12 9.32
C LEU A 87 -0.40 4.46 8.12
N VAL A 88 -0.48 3.14 8.15
CA VAL A 88 -1.21 2.34 7.17
C VAL A 88 -2.47 1.81 7.85
N GLY A 89 -3.61 2.06 7.22
CA GLY A 89 -4.93 1.70 7.69
C GLY A 89 -5.98 1.96 6.62
N LEU A 90 -7.24 1.79 6.98
CA LEU A 90 -8.38 2.04 6.10
C LEU A 90 -9.01 3.40 6.41
N SER A 91 -9.58 4.01 5.38
CA SER A 91 -10.42 5.22 5.48
C SER A 91 -11.81 4.90 4.96
N ALA A 92 -12.82 5.62 5.45
CA ALA A 92 -14.19 5.40 5.01
C ALA A 92 -14.42 5.99 3.62
N VAL A 93 -15.08 5.24 2.74
CA VAL A 93 -15.48 5.75 1.41
C VAL A 93 -16.43 6.94 1.55
N ASP A 94 -17.26 6.98 2.59
CA ASP A 94 -18.17 8.09 2.86
C ASP A 94 -17.42 9.42 3.07
N GLU A 95 -16.24 9.40 3.71
CA GLU A 95 -15.40 10.60 3.92
C GLU A 95 -14.79 11.10 2.60
N TYR A 96 -14.62 10.23 1.60
CA TYR A 96 -14.27 10.64 0.24
C TYR A 96 -15.47 11.28 -0.47
N MET A 97 -16.67 10.73 -0.28
CA MET A 97 -17.90 11.17 -0.94
C MET A 97 -18.42 12.51 -0.40
N ASP A 98 -18.32 12.73 0.91
CA ASP A 98 -18.76 13.97 1.57
C ASP A 98 -17.72 15.11 1.51
N GLY A 99 -16.52 14.80 1.01
CA GLY A 99 -15.44 15.76 0.82
C GLY A 99 -14.60 16.03 2.06
N THR A 100 -14.69 15.22 3.11
CA THR A 100 -13.74 15.20 4.23
C THR A 100 -12.33 14.86 3.76
N ILE A 101 -12.19 13.93 2.81
CA ILE A 101 -10.95 13.68 2.08
C ILE A 101 -10.88 14.62 0.87
N LYS A 102 -9.94 15.56 0.91
CA LYS A 102 -9.70 16.56 -0.12
C LYS A 102 -8.87 15.99 -1.26
N LYS A 103 -9.39 16.16 -2.47
CA LYS A 103 -8.76 15.80 -3.73
C LYS A 103 -8.14 17.04 -4.34
N HIS A 104 -6.99 16.90 -4.99
CA HIS A 104 -6.35 17.99 -5.74
C HIS A 104 -6.21 17.68 -7.24
N GLU A 105 -6.73 16.54 -7.70
CA GLU A 105 -6.57 16.09 -9.08
C GLU A 105 -7.86 15.53 -9.70
N LEU A 106 -7.86 15.50 -11.03
CA LEU A 106 -8.82 14.75 -11.85
C LEU A 106 -8.13 13.47 -12.32
N THR A 107 -8.86 12.37 -12.24
CA THR A 107 -8.45 11.04 -12.69
C THR A 107 -8.86 10.79 -14.13
N ARG A 108 -8.25 9.77 -14.77
CA ARG A 108 -8.62 9.34 -16.12
C ARG A 108 -9.54 8.14 -16.06
N ALA A 109 -10.74 8.25 -16.62
CA ALA A 109 -11.77 7.20 -16.57
C ALA A 109 -11.28 5.81 -17.02
N GLU A 110 -10.40 5.75 -18.03
CA GLU A 110 -9.81 4.49 -18.51
C GLU A 110 -8.93 3.82 -17.45
N LYS A 111 -8.11 4.60 -16.74
CA LYS A 111 -7.26 4.10 -15.64
C LYS A 111 -8.09 3.70 -14.43
N GLU A 112 -9.15 4.46 -14.12
CA GLU A 112 -10.08 4.11 -13.05
C GLU A 112 -10.76 2.78 -13.34
N ALA A 113 -11.30 2.59 -14.55
CA ALA A 113 -11.98 1.36 -14.94
C ALA A 113 -11.06 0.13 -14.83
N ASP A 114 -9.79 0.27 -15.25
CA ASP A 114 -8.77 -0.75 -15.09
C ASP A 114 -8.52 -1.09 -13.61
N ARG A 115 -8.27 -0.08 -12.78
CA ARG A 115 -8.01 -0.30 -11.34
C ARG A 115 -9.21 -0.82 -10.58
N ILE A 116 -10.43 -0.39 -10.92
CA ILE A 116 -11.67 -0.93 -10.35
C ILE A 116 -11.76 -2.42 -10.64
N LYS A 117 -11.56 -2.84 -11.90
CA LYS A 117 -11.62 -4.25 -12.29
C LYS A 117 -10.55 -5.08 -11.58
N HIS A 118 -9.35 -4.54 -11.41
CA HIS A 118 -8.26 -5.18 -10.68
C HIS A 118 -8.60 -5.40 -9.20
N VAL A 119 -9.01 -4.34 -8.51
CA VAL A 119 -9.43 -4.39 -7.09
C VAL A 119 -10.59 -5.34 -6.88
N ASP A 120 -11.64 -5.25 -7.71
CA ASP A 120 -12.84 -6.11 -7.64
C ASP A 120 -12.49 -7.58 -7.90
N THR A 121 -11.65 -7.86 -8.90
CA THR A 121 -11.26 -9.25 -9.22
C THR A 121 -10.44 -9.88 -8.10
N CYS A 122 -9.51 -9.12 -7.52
CA CYS A 122 -8.64 -9.55 -6.43
C CYS A 122 -9.35 -9.60 -5.08
N ASP A 123 -10.45 -8.86 -4.90
CA ASP A 123 -11.12 -8.63 -3.62
C ASP A 123 -10.13 -8.13 -2.54
N ALA A 124 -9.27 -7.18 -2.94
CA ALA A 124 -8.18 -6.65 -2.12
C ALA A 124 -7.80 -5.22 -2.55
N HIS A 125 -7.12 -4.49 -1.66
CA HIS A 125 -6.50 -3.18 -1.97
C HIS A 125 -4.98 -3.34 -2.15
N PRO A 126 -4.49 -3.66 -3.35
CA PRO A 126 -3.08 -3.99 -3.58
C PRO A 126 -2.19 -2.73 -3.65
N SER A 127 -2.78 -1.55 -3.87
CA SER A 127 -2.09 -0.26 -3.93
C SER A 127 -2.70 0.75 -2.96
N PRO A 128 -2.00 1.15 -1.88
CA PRO A 128 -2.51 2.14 -0.94
C PRO A 128 -2.60 3.54 -1.58
N VAL A 129 -3.46 4.40 -1.01
CA VAL A 129 -3.50 5.84 -1.34
C VAL A 129 -2.70 6.60 -0.30
N PHE A 130 -1.86 7.53 -0.74
CA PHE A 130 -1.08 8.36 0.17
C PHE A 130 -1.87 9.60 0.59
N PHE A 131 -2.09 9.72 1.90
CA PHE A 131 -2.72 10.89 2.50
C PHE A 131 -1.73 11.70 3.33
N THR A 132 -1.97 13.01 3.38
CA THR A 132 -1.34 13.92 4.33
C THR A 132 -2.40 14.60 5.18
N TYR A 133 -2.01 15.05 6.37
CA TYR A 133 -2.90 15.70 7.31
C TYR A 133 -2.15 16.76 8.13
N PRO A 134 -2.86 17.77 8.68
CA PRO A 134 -2.25 18.73 9.59
C PRO A 134 -1.65 18.04 10.80
N HIS A 135 -0.43 18.45 11.17
CA HIS A 135 0.31 17.90 12.31
C HIS A 135 -0.53 17.76 13.58
N GLN A 136 -0.37 16.65 14.29
CA GLN A 136 -1.03 16.35 15.57
C GLN A 136 -0.02 15.71 16.54
N ASP A 137 0.31 16.40 17.62
CA ASP A 137 1.28 15.92 18.62
C ASP A 137 0.88 14.57 19.24
N GLU A 138 -0.41 14.30 19.40
CA GLU A 138 -0.89 13.04 19.98
C GLU A 138 -0.60 11.85 19.07
N ILE A 139 -0.83 12.00 17.75
CA ILE A 139 -0.54 10.95 16.78
C ILE A 139 0.96 10.65 16.77
N ASP A 140 1.79 11.68 16.69
CA ASP A 140 3.26 11.55 16.73
C ASP A 140 3.74 10.87 18.02
N ARG A 141 3.14 11.20 19.16
CA ARG A 141 3.47 10.58 20.44
C ARG A 141 3.19 9.08 20.42
N VAL A 142 2.04 8.66 19.90
CA VAL A 142 1.67 7.24 19.80
C VAL A 142 2.56 6.51 18.80
N VAL A 143 2.78 7.08 17.61
CA VAL A 143 3.69 6.52 16.59
C VAL A 143 5.11 6.35 17.16
N SER A 144 5.61 7.36 17.86
CA SER A 144 6.94 7.29 18.50
C SER A 144 6.98 6.31 19.68
N LYS A 145 5.91 6.17 20.46
CA LYS A 145 5.81 5.19 21.55
C LYS A 145 5.96 3.78 20.97
N VAL A 146 5.13 3.44 19.98
CA VAL A 146 5.09 2.08 19.41
C VAL A 146 6.39 1.73 18.70
N SER A 147 6.89 2.60 17.81
CA SER A 147 8.12 2.36 17.04
C SER A 147 9.39 2.23 17.89
N ARG A 148 9.43 2.82 19.10
CA ARG A 148 10.56 2.70 20.03
C ARG A 148 10.44 1.51 20.99
N SER A 149 9.23 1.06 21.29
CA SER A 149 8.98 0.03 22.31
C SER A 149 8.81 -1.37 21.73
N LYS A 150 8.47 -1.48 20.45
CA LYS A 150 8.31 -2.76 19.76
C LYS A 150 9.46 -3.04 18.79
N LYS A 151 9.80 -4.32 18.66
CA LYS A 151 10.64 -4.80 17.56
C LYS A 151 9.83 -4.65 16.24
N PRO A 152 10.44 -4.16 15.14
CA PRO A 152 9.76 -4.12 13.86
C PRO A 152 9.48 -5.54 13.33
N GLU A 153 8.35 -5.69 12.65
CA GLU A 153 7.96 -6.91 11.96
C GLU A 153 8.78 -7.07 10.66
N TYR A 154 8.97 -5.96 9.95
CA TYR A 154 9.86 -5.88 8.79
C TYR A 154 10.88 -4.78 8.99
N ASP A 155 12.15 -5.06 8.68
CA ASP A 155 13.23 -4.08 8.67
C ASP A 155 14.29 -4.50 7.62
N PHE A 156 14.31 -3.83 6.48
CA PHE A 156 15.20 -4.16 5.37
C PHE A 156 15.57 -2.93 4.53
N VAL A 157 16.56 -3.05 3.67
CA VAL A 157 16.97 -2.03 2.70
C VAL A 157 16.75 -2.58 1.30
N SER A 158 16.07 -1.83 0.43
CA SER A 158 15.84 -2.19 -0.97
C SER A 158 17.06 -1.89 -1.84
N ASP A 159 17.04 -2.39 -3.09
CA ASP A 159 18.16 -2.26 -4.04
C ASP A 159 18.49 -0.79 -4.41
N ASP A 160 17.54 0.12 -4.24
CA ASP A 160 17.71 1.58 -4.41
C ASP A 160 18.30 2.29 -3.17
N GLY A 161 18.60 1.54 -2.11
CA GLY A 161 19.20 2.04 -0.88
C GLY A 161 18.22 2.64 0.13
N ILE A 162 16.91 2.55 -0.11
CA ILE A 162 15.89 3.04 0.82
C ILE A 162 15.67 2.01 1.94
N GLY A 163 15.71 2.48 3.19
CA GLY A 163 15.39 1.65 4.35
C GLY A 163 13.88 1.60 4.60
N HIS A 164 13.36 0.39 4.76
CA HIS A 164 11.94 0.11 4.99
C HIS A 164 11.75 -0.59 6.32
N THR A 165 10.97 0.02 7.22
CA THR A 165 10.68 -0.56 8.53
C THR A 165 9.19 -0.50 8.83
N LEU A 166 8.61 -1.58 9.35
CA LEU A 166 7.19 -1.68 9.66
C LEU A 166 6.98 -2.23 11.08
N TRP A 167 6.03 -1.65 11.82
CA TRP A 167 5.63 -2.10 13.14
C TRP A 167 4.12 -2.32 13.21
N LEU A 168 3.71 -3.28 14.03
CA LEU A 168 2.30 -3.55 14.33
C LEU A 168 1.83 -2.69 15.52
N MET A 169 0.77 -1.91 15.31
CA MET A 169 0.07 -1.17 16.37
C MET A 169 -1.23 -1.91 16.71
N ASP A 170 -1.08 -2.95 17.52
CA ASP A 170 -2.14 -3.90 17.88
C ASP A 170 -2.65 -3.76 19.33
N ASP A 171 -2.19 -2.72 20.03
CA ASP A 171 -2.62 -2.35 21.38
C ASP A 171 -3.91 -1.52 21.31
N PRO A 172 -4.99 -1.91 22.01
CA PRO A 172 -6.27 -1.21 21.93
C PRO A 172 -6.24 0.26 22.36
N GLU A 173 -5.39 0.63 23.33
CA GLU A 173 -5.28 2.01 23.80
C GLU A 173 -4.58 2.89 22.75
N ASP A 174 -3.51 2.37 22.15
CA ASP A 174 -2.79 3.07 21.07
C ASP A 174 -3.68 3.21 19.82
N ILE A 175 -4.42 2.17 19.44
CA ILE A 175 -5.39 2.21 18.34
C ILE A 175 -6.46 3.28 18.60
N LYS A 176 -7.03 3.30 19.81
CA LYS A 176 -8.07 4.28 20.17
C LYS A 176 -7.53 5.71 20.15
N ALA A 177 -6.31 5.93 20.63
CA ALA A 177 -5.67 7.24 20.60
C ALA A 177 -5.43 7.73 19.16
N ILE A 178 -5.02 6.84 18.24
CA ILE A 178 -4.94 7.16 16.81
C ILE A 178 -6.31 7.53 16.26
N GLN A 179 -7.33 6.71 16.48
CA GLN A 179 -8.70 6.98 16.01
C GLN A 179 -9.22 8.33 16.52
N ASP A 180 -9.02 8.63 17.79
CA ASP A 180 -9.42 9.90 18.40
C ASP A 180 -8.63 11.07 17.81
N GLY A 181 -7.34 10.88 17.57
CA GLY A 181 -6.49 11.83 16.85
C GLY A 181 -7.06 12.21 15.48
N PHE A 182 -7.38 11.20 14.68
CA PHE A 182 -7.93 11.40 13.33
C PHE A 182 -9.36 11.97 13.34
N SER A 183 -10.21 11.59 14.30
CA SER A 183 -11.58 12.11 14.39
C SER A 183 -11.67 13.62 14.63
N ARG A 184 -10.60 14.25 15.12
CA ARG A 184 -10.52 15.70 15.36
C ARG A 184 -9.95 16.46 14.17
N LEU A 185 -9.42 15.75 13.18
CA LEU A 185 -8.94 16.37 11.95
C LEU A 185 -10.13 16.78 11.11
N PRO A 186 -10.17 18.03 10.61
CA PRO A 186 -11.26 18.46 9.76
C PRO A 186 -11.19 17.78 8.39
N TYR A 187 -9.97 17.49 7.91
CA TYR A 187 -9.73 16.97 6.56
C TYR A 187 -8.49 16.09 6.50
N LEU A 188 -8.53 15.14 5.57
CA LEU A 188 -7.35 14.48 5.00
C LEU A 188 -7.13 15.02 3.59
N TYR A 189 -5.89 14.98 3.11
CA TYR A 189 -5.55 15.44 1.77
C TYR A 189 -4.89 14.30 1.02
N VAL A 190 -5.45 13.94 -0.14
CA VAL A 190 -4.73 13.10 -1.09
C VAL A 190 -3.41 13.80 -1.42
N ALA A 191 -2.30 13.06 -1.40
CA ALA A 191 -0.97 13.57 -1.70
C ALA A 191 -0.24 12.75 -2.79
N ASP A 192 -0.87 11.66 -3.23
CA ASP A 192 -0.50 10.92 -4.42
C ASP A 192 -1.36 11.44 -5.59
N GLY A 193 -0.76 11.79 -6.73
CA GLY A 193 -1.55 12.38 -7.81
C GLY A 193 -0.81 12.91 -9.03
N HIS A 194 0.08 12.10 -9.61
CA HIS A 194 0.61 12.38 -10.96
C HIS A 194 0.38 11.22 -11.95
N HIS A 195 -0.19 10.09 -11.50
CA HIS A 195 -0.22 8.86 -12.29
C HIS A 195 -1.54 8.07 -12.28
N ARG A 196 -2.58 8.49 -11.56
CA ARG A 196 -3.88 7.79 -11.54
C ARG A 196 -4.82 8.23 -12.66
#